data_AF-H1KTL1-F1
#
_entry.id   AF-H1KTL1-F1
#
_cell.length_a   1.000
_cell.length_b   1.000
_cell.length_c   1.000
_cell.angle_alpha   90.00
_cell.angle_beta   90.00
_cell.angle_gamma   90.00
#
_symmetry.space_group_name_H-M   'P 1'
#
loop_
_entity.id
_entity.type
_entity.pdbx_description
1 polymer ?
#
loop_
_entity_poly.entity_id
_entity_poly.type
_entity_poly.pdbx_seq_one_letter_code
_entity_poly.pdbx_strand_id
1 'polypeptide(L)'
;MRPQPAPTPVVAAPRPEPKPAAPAKPVAPPPFVAPPKPDAVKSEPFKVDPPRPEPAKPEPSKPEPSKAESPEPAAQAQNPFSVEEIEAEFARLLGRPLDSKN
;
A
#
# COMPACT_ATOMS: atom_id res chain seq x y z
N MET A 1 79.03 -10.06 -6.71
CA MET A 1 77.65 -9.71 -6.32
C MET A 1 77.55 -9.83 -4.80
N ARG A 2 77.37 -8.72 -4.06
CA ARG A 2 77.10 -8.78 -2.62
C ARG A 2 75.58 -8.87 -2.42
N PRO A 3 75.07 -9.69 -1.49
CA PRO A 3 73.63 -9.71 -1.20
C PRO A 3 73.20 -8.38 -0.57
N GLN A 4 72.13 -7.78 -1.07
CA GLN A 4 71.48 -6.64 -0.43
C GLN A 4 70.80 -7.09 0.87
N PRO A 5 70.89 -6.33 1.96
CA PRO A 5 70.15 -6.64 3.18
C PRO A 5 68.64 -6.48 2.94
N ALA A 6 67.84 -7.40 3.47
CA ALA A 6 66.38 -7.37 3.35
C ALA A 6 65.80 -6.15 4.08
N PRO A 7 64.70 -5.55 3.58
CA PRO A 7 64.05 -4.44 4.26
C PRO A 7 63.49 -4.91 5.61
N THR A 8 63.81 -4.20 6.68
CA THR A 8 63.22 -4.43 8.00
C THR A 8 61.73 -4.09 7.98
N PRO A 9 60.87 -4.85 8.68
CA PRO A 9 59.46 -4.49 8.79
C PRO A 9 59.34 -3.20 9.60
N VAL A 10 58.79 -2.15 9.00
CA VAL A 10 58.29 -0.98 9.73
C VAL A 10 57.16 -1.47 10.62
N VAL A 11 57.41 -1.54 11.93
CA VAL A 11 56.36 -1.72 12.92
C VAL A 11 55.52 -0.44 12.87
N ALA A 12 54.32 -0.55 12.31
CA ALA A 12 53.35 0.52 12.33
C ALA A 12 53.08 0.90 13.79
N ALA A 13 53.30 2.17 14.14
CA ALA A 13 52.96 2.69 15.45
C ALA A 13 51.46 2.42 15.73
N PRO A 14 51.07 2.08 16.97
CA PRO A 14 49.66 1.84 17.28
C PRO A 14 48.86 3.11 16.99
N ARG A 15 47.87 3.00 16.10
CA ARG A 15 46.89 4.05 15.83
C ARG A 15 46.16 4.36 17.14
N PRO A 16 45.98 5.64 17.55
CA PRO A 16 45.19 5.96 18.72
C PRO A 16 43.78 5.38 18.58
N GLU A 17 43.34 4.59 19.55
CA GLU A 17 41.98 4.06 19.57
C GLU A 17 40.96 5.20 19.70
N PRO A 18 39.82 5.12 19.00
CA PRO A 18 38.75 6.10 19.17
C PRO A 18 38.21 5.99 20.60
N LYS A 19 38.24 7.10 21.33
CA LYS A 19 37.66 7.23 22.67
C LYS A 19 36.17 6.82 22.62
N PRO A 20 35.66 6.01 23.57
CA PRO A 20 34.25 5.66 23.61
C PRO A 20 33.40 6.92 23.66
N ALA A 21 32.50 7.08 22.69
CA ALA A 21 31.49 8.14 22.74
C ALA A 21 30.64 7.93 23.99
N ALA A 22 30.48 8.97 24.80
CA ALA A 22 29.62 8.93 25.97
C ALA A 22 28.18 8.53 25.54
N PRO A 23 27.45 7.76 26.36
CA PRO A 23 26.09 7.37 26.03
C PRO A 23 25.23 8.62 25.84
N ALA A 24 24.66 8.77 24.64
CA ALA A 24 23.69 9.82 24.38
C ALA A 24 22.51 9.64 25.33
N LYS A 25 22.16 10.69 26.08
CA LYS A 25 20.96 10.68 26.92
C LYS A 25 19.74 10.46 26.00
N PRO A 26 18.75 9.66 26.41
CA PRO A 26 17.55 9.46 25.62
C PRO A 26 16.87 10.81 25.39
N VAL A 27 16.78 11.21 24.11
CA VAL A 27 16.07 12.43 23.73
C VAL A 27 14.57 12.13 23.88
N ALA A 28 13.86 12.96 24.64
CA ALA A 28 12.42 12.79 24.79
C ALA A 28 11.74 12.97 23.41
N PRO A 29 10.75 12.14 23.06
CA PRO A 29 10.00 12.34 21.82
C PRO A 29 9.30 13.70 21.84
N PRO A 30 9.17 14.38 20.68
CA PRO A 30 8.46 15.64 20.60
C PRO A 30 7.00 15.46 21.06
N PRO A 31 6.39 16.49 21.67
CA PRO A 31 5.00 16.40 22.09
C PRO A 31 4.11 16.17 20.88
N PHE A 32 3.34 15.08 20.92
CA PHE A 32 2.36 14.77 19.88
C PHE A 32 1.16 15.70 20.03
N VAL A 33 1.02 16.67 19.11
CA VAL A 33 -0.17 17.51 19.02
C VAL A 33 -1.18 16.78 18.15
N ALA A 34 -2.28 16.33 18.78
CA ALA A 34 -3.36 15.68 18.05
C ALA A 34 -4.07 16.70 17.12
N PRO A 35 -4.43 16.31 15.89
CA PRO A 35 -5.19 17.18 15.01
C PRO A 35 -6.60 17.44 15.57
N PRO A 36 -7.20 18.60 15.29
CA PRO A 36 -8.58 18.87 15.67
C PRO A 36 -9.52 17.82 15.06
N LYS A 37 -10.48 17.34 15.85
CA LYS A 37 -11.50 16.40 15.37
C LYS A 37 -12.36 17.12 14.32
N PRO A 38 -12.57 16.54 13.12
CA PRO A 38 -13.50 17.13 12.17
C PRO A 38 -14.91 17.09 12.75
N ASP A 39 -15.59 18.23 12.74
CA ASP A 39 -17.00 18.31 13.10
C ASP A 39 -17.81 17.59 12.01
N ALA A 40 -18.52 16.54 12.39
CA ALA A 40 -19.27 15.72 11.46
C ALA A 40 -20.53 16.49 11.02
N VAL A 41 -20.41 17.22 9.91
CA VAL A 41 -21.57 17.80 9.24
C VAL A 41 -22.47 16.65 8.78
N LYS A 42 -23.60 16.46 9.47
CA LYS A 42 -24.66 15.53 9.08
C LYS A 42 -25.20 15.97 7.72
N SER A 43 -24.61 15.42 6.67
CA SER A 43 -25.16 15.52 5.32
C SER A 43 -26.22 14.43 5.21
N GLU A 44 -27.49 14.82 5.19
CA GLU A 44 -28.58 13.89 4.95
C GLU A 44 -28.40 13.31 3.54
N PRO A 45 -28.33 11.98 3.36
CA PRO A 45 -28.18 11.39 2.04
C PRO A 45 -29.44 11.68 1.23
N PHE A 46 -29.29 12.42 0.13
CA PHE A 46 -30.36 12.62 -0.82
C PHE A 46 -30.70 11.27 -1.45
N LYS A 47 -31.85 10.68 -1.08
CA LYS A 47 -32.38 9.47 -1.70
C LYS A 47 -32.81 9.81 -3.13
N VAL A 48 -31.90 9.61 -4.08
CA VAL A 48 -32.27 9.45 -5.49
C VAL A 48 -32.77 8.02 -5.65
N ASP A 49 -34.07 7.86 -5.89
CA ASP A 49 -34.65 6.58 -6.28
C ASP A 49 -34.20 6.31 -7.73
N PRO A 50 -33.33 5.32 -7.99
CA PRO A 50 -32.98 4.97 -9.36
C PRO A 50 -34.23 4.45 -10.06
N PRO A 51 -34.45 4.78 -11.35
CA PRO A 51 -35.58 4.24 -12.08
C PRO A 51 -35.52 2.72 -12.03
N ARG A 52 -36.52 2.10 -11.40
CA ARG A 52 -36.66 0.64 -11.34
C ARG A 52 -36.69 0.13 -12.78
N PRO A 53 -35.68 -0.65 -13.24
CA PRO A 53 -35.76 -1.24 -14.56
C PRO A 53 -36.97 -2.17 -14.58
N GLU A 54 -37.84 -2.02 -15.57
CA GLU A 54 -38.88 -3.00 -15.80
C GLU A 54 -38.22 -4.37 -15.99
N PRO A 55 -38.72 -5.44 -15.35
CA PRO A 55 -38.21 -6.77 -15.60
C PRO A 55 -38.49 -7.10 -17.07
N ALA A 56 -37.44 -7.04 -17.90
CA ALA A 56 -37.48 -7.57 -19.24
C ALA A 56 -37.89 -9.04 -19.11
N LYS A 57 -39.04 -9.41 -19.71
CA LYS A 57 -39.46 -10.82 -19.80
C LYS A 57 -38.29 -11.58 -20.44
N PRO A 58 -37.65 -12.52 -19.75
CA PRO A 58 -36.68 -13.38 -20.41
C PRO A 58 -37.48 -14.27 -21.35
N GLU A 59 -37.31 -14.04 -22.65
CA GLU A 59 -37.65 -15.06 -23.64
C GLU A 59 -36.75 -16.26 -23.33
N PRO A 60 -37.28 -17.49 -23.12
CA PRO A 60 -36.45 -18.64 -22.83
C PRO A 60 -35.69 -19.03 -24.08
N SER A 61 -34.56 -18.36 -24.32
CA SER A 61 -33.54 -18.85 -25.22
C SER A 61 -32.97 -20.12 -24.60
N LYS A 62 -33.24 -21.25 -25.27
CA LYS A 62 -32.65 -22.55 -24.97
C LYS A 62 -31.14 -22.37 -24.86
N PRO A 63 -30.49 -22.75 -23.75
CA PRO A 63 -29.04 -22.74 -23.71
C PRO A 63 -28.55 -23.88 -24.59
N GLU A 64 -27.98 -23.55 -25.75
CA GLU A 64 -26.90 -24.38 -26.28
C GLU A 64 -25.70 -24.22 -25.33
N PRO A 65 -25.02 -25.30 -24.91
CA PRO A 65 -23.78 -25.17 -24.15
C PRO A 65 -22.70 -24.65 -25.11
N SER A 66 -22.69 -23.35 -25.37
CA SER A 66 -21.59 -22.69 -26.04
C SER A 66 -20.43 -22.61 -25.06
N LYS A 67 -19.47 -23.49 -25.33
CA LYS A 67 -18.12 -23.54 -24.81
C LYS A 67 -17.43 -22.21 -25.12
N ALA A 68 -17.65 -21.19 -24.29
CA ALA A 68 -17.02 -19.88 -24.44
C ALA A 68 -15.81 -19.80 -23.51
N GLU A 69 -14.66 -19.95 -24.15
CA GLU A 69 -13.34 -19.64 -23.70
C GLU A 69 -13.28 -18.21 -23.14
N SER A 70 -13.13 -18.08 -21.83
CA SER A 70 -12.54 -16.92 -21.17
C SER A 70 -12.04 -17.39 -19.80
N PRO A 71 -10.74 -17.68 -19.62
CA PRO A 71 -10.19 -17.72 -18.29
C PRO A 71 -10.15 -16.27 -17.79
N GLU A 72 -11.22 -15.82 -17.14
CA GLU A 72 -11.05 -14.80 -16.12
C GLU A 72 -10.00 -15.37 -15.14
N PRO A 73 -8.86 -14.68 -14.91
CA PRO A 73 -7.72 -15.30 -14.27
C PRO A 73 -8.14 -15.81 -12.90
N ALA A 74 -7.64 -17.00 -12.58
CA ALA A 74 -7.86 -17.79 -11.38
C ALA A 74 -7.42 -17.10 -10.05
N ALA A 75 -7.79 -15.84 -9.85
CA ALA A 75 -7.50 -14.99 -8.69
C ALA A 75 -8.74 -14.71 -7.82
N GLN A 76 -9.94 -15.10 -8.28
CA GLN A 76 -11.17 -15.02 -7.47
C GLN A 76 -11.31 -16.14 -6.43
N ALA A 77 -10.43 -17.15 -6.43
CA ALA A 77 -10.52 -18.28 -5.50
C ALA A 77 -9.85 -18.04 -4.13
N GLN A 78 -9.26 -16.87 -3.86
CA GLN A 78 -8.58 -16.63 -2.58
C GLN A 78 -8.68 -15.19 -2.03
N ASN A 79 -9.37 -14.27 -2.72
CA ASN A 79 -9.54 -12.91 -2.24
C ASN A 79 -10.96 -12.75 -1.66
N PRO A 80 -11.10 -12.55 -0.33
CA PRO A 80 -12.41 -12.37 0.30
C PRO A 80 -13.09 -11.03 -0.07
N PHE A 81 -12.38 -10.14 -0.78
CA PHE A 81 -12.87 -8.83 -1.23
C PHE A 81 -12.79 -8.73 -2.75
N SER A 82 -13.82 -8.17 -3.37
CA SER A 82 -13.84 -7.90 -4.82
C SER A 82 -13.15 -6.56 -5.13
N VAL A 83 -12.61 -6.42 -6.35
CA VAL A 83 -11.95 -5.17 -6.80
C VAL A 83 -12.89 -3.97 -6.65
N GLU A 84 -14.16 -4.12 -7.03
CA GLU A 84 -15.17 -3.07 -6.94
C GLU A 84 -15.47 -2.64 -5.49
N GLU A 85 -15.42 -3.58 -4.55
CA GLU A 85 -15.60 -3.27 -3.12
C GLU A 85 -14.41 -2.49 -2.56
N ILE A 86 -13.20 -2.84 -2.98
CA ILE A 86 -11.97 -2.14 -2.60
C ILE A 86 -11.95 -0.72 -3.18
N GLU A 87 -12.35 -0.56 -4.45
CA GLU A 87 -12.46 0.75 -5.10
C GLU A 87 -13.50 1.64 -4.42
N ALA A 88 -14.65 1.07 -4.05
CA ALA A 88 -15.72 1.79 -3.35
C ALA A 88 -15.27 2.27 -1.96
N GLU A 89 -14.57 1.43 -1.19
CA GLU A 89 -14.06 1.84 0.13
C GLU A 89 -12.99 2.93 0.02
N PHE A 90 -12.13 2.85 -1.00
CA PHE A 90 -11.15 3.90 -1.25
C PHE A 90 -11.81 5.23 -1.64
N ALA A 91 -12.85 5.18 -2.47
CA ALA A 91 -13.63 6.37 -2.81
C ALA A 91 -14.30 6.99 -1.57
N ARG A 92 -14.84 6.18 -0.65
CA ARG A 92 -15.39 6.64 0.64
C ARG A 92 -14.33 7.27 1.53
N LEU A 93 -13.16 6.65 1.63
CA LEU A 93 -12.05 7.15 2.43
C LEU A 93 -11.53 8.50 1.90
N LEU A 94 -11.48 8.68 0.58
CA LEU A 94 -11.08 9.93 -0.05
C LEU A 94 -12.21 10.96 -0.15
N GLY A 95 -13.47 10.57 0.12
CA GLY A 95 -14.65 11.40 -0.08
C GLY A 95 -14.88 11.81 -1.54
N ARG A 96 -14.29 11.09 -2.51
CA ARG A 96 -14.40 11.36 -3.95
C ARG A 96 -14.23 10.06 -4.76
N PRO A 97 -14.81 9.97 -5.96
CA PRO A 97 -14.59 8.83 -6.85
C PRO A 97 -13.10 8.60 -7.14
N LEU A 98 -12.73 7.33 -7.33
CA LEU A 98 -11.40 6.98 -7.81
C LEU A 98 -11.37 7.23 -9.32
N ASP A 99 -10.90 8.41 -9.74
CA ASP A 99 -10.73 8.73 -11.17
C ASP A 99 -9.81 7.69 -11.83
N SER A 100 -10.39 6.80 -12.64
CA SER A 100 -9.67 5.72 -13.34
C SER A 100 -8.89 6.22 -14.57
N LYS A 101 -8.70 7.53 -14.70
CA LYS A 101 -8.13 8.16 -15.89
C LYS A 101 -6.82 8.85 -15.55
N ASN A 102 -5.75 8.07 -15.61
CA ASN A 102 -4.39 8.60 -15.72
C ASN A 102 -3.56 7.75 -16.67
#